data_AF-A0AAV2FHE6-F1
#
_entry.id   AF-A0AAV2FHE6-F1
#
_cell.length_a   1.000
_cell.length_b   1.000
_cell.length_c   1.000
_cell.angle_alpha   90.00
_cell.angle_beta   90.00
_cell.angle_gamma   90.00
#
_symmetry.space_group_name_H-M   'P 1'
#
loop_
_entity.id
_entity.type
_entity.pdbx_description
1 polymer ?
#
loop_
_entity_poly.entity_id
_entity_poly.type
_entity_poly.pdbx_seq_one_letter_code
_entity_poly.pdbx_strand_id
1 'polypeptide(L)'
;MNESASILESGLPFDICLKIASYLPVLDVCVLSRCSRYWRELCSSDSIWESLARRRWPAAAFPRDSSASLRWREVYAGKHREMAIRAGAVVGFVNQCCGVESMEVGDYVQAIGELSSLEFSYADVRMFLFKPHLSVLLNLVALHYSIACLQTPAWEVVAALKSCWISERQVCVKWWKLGRWFYGFRMRDESHSRHLTLAELATEKGIEVLGVLRRGAIHEVLRVVICVSDGSSSSPWPRSNSQNE
;
A
#
# COMPACT_ATOMS: atom_id res chain seq x y z
N MET A 1 -24.67 -17.29 -54.82
CA MET A 1 -23.64 -18.31 -54.54
C MET A 1 -22.33 -17.56 -54.36
N ASN A 2 -22.12 -16.90 -53.23
CA ASN A 2 -21.71 -17.39 -51.91
C ASN A 2 -20.22 -17.76 -51.86
N GLU A 3 -19.37 -16.73 -51.72
CA GLU A 3 -17.98 -16.87 -51.27
C GLU A 3 -17.50 -15.50 -50.73
N SER A 4 -18.04 -15.10 -49.58
CA SER A 4 -17.62 -13.87 -48.87
C SER A 4 -17.73 -14.01 -47.35
N ALA A 5 -17.58 -15.23 -46.83
CA ALA A 5 -17.67 -15.52 -45.41
C ALA A 5 -16.81 -16.74 -45.06
N SER A 6 -15.51 -16.56 -44.82
CA SER A 6 -14.69 -17.63 -44.20
C SER A 6 -13.33 -17.20 -43.63
N ILE A 7 -13.12 -15.94 -43.21
CA ILE A 7 -11.87 -15.54 -42.52
C ILE A 7 -12.10 -15.02 -41.08
N LEU A 8 -13.35 -14.98 -40.59
CA LEU A 8 -13.65 -14.53 -39.21
C LEU A 8 -13.98 -15.65 -38.21
N GLU A 9 -14.01 -16.92 -38.61
CA GLU A 9 -14.45 -18.04 -37.76
C GLU A 9 -13.35 -18.72 -36.92
N SER A 10 -12.26 -18.02 -36.61
CA SER A 10 -11.23 -18.52 -35.68
C SER A 10 -11.06 -17.63 -34.44
N GLY A 11 -12.12 -16.93 -34.04
CA GLY A 11 -12.15 -16.08 -32.85
C GLY A 11 -12.86 -16.75 -31.67
N LEU A 12 -12.40 -16.47 -30.45
CA LEU A 12 -13.16 -16.81 -29.25
C LEU A 12 -14.54 -16.11 -29.29
N PRO A 13 -15.62 -16.78 -28.85
CA PRO A 13 -16.93 -16.18 -28.65
C PRO A 13 -16.88 -14.89 -27.80
N PHE A 14 -17.79 -13.96 -28.10
CA PHE A 14 -17.81 -12.64 -27.46
C PHE A 14 -17.95 -12.68 -25.94
N ASP A 15 -18.82 -13.55 -25.42
CA ASP A 15 -19.04 -13.78 -24.00
C ASP A 15 -17.78 -14.30 -23.29
N ILE A 16 -17.02 -15.18 -23.95
CA ILE A 16 -15.74 -15.67 -23.44
C ILE A 16 -14.72 -14.54 -23.39
N CYS A 17 -14.61 -13.74 -24.46
CA CYS A 17 -13.72 -12.57 -24.50
C CYS A 17 -14.07 -11.54 -23.41
N LEU A 18 -15.36 -11.29 -23.19
CA LEU A 18 -15.86 -10.40 -22.14
C LEU A 18 -15.48 -10.91 -20.75
N LYS A 19 -15.64 -12.21 -20.52
CA LYS A 19 -15.28 -12.87 -19.27
C LYS A 19 -13.77 -12.86 -19.02
N ILE A 20 -12.95 -13.08 -20.05
CA ILE A 20 -11.49 -12.94 -19.94
C ILE A 20 -11.13 -11.51 -19.54
N ALA A 21 -11.69 -10.52 -20.23
CA ALA A 21 -11.40 -9.10 -19.97
C ALA A 21 -11.84 -8.66 -18.56
N SER A 22 -12.95 -9.18 -18.03
CA SER A 22 -13.41 -8.83 -16.67
C SER A 22 -12.52 -9.36 -15.55
N TYR A 23 -11.75 -10.42 -15.79
CA TYR A 23 -10.77 -10.92 -14.83
C TYR A 23 -9.47 -10.13 -14.83
N LEU A 24 -9.16 -9.40 -15.89
CA LEU A 24 -7.91 -8.64 -15.99
C LEU A 24 -7.87 -7.45 -15.01
N PRO A 25 -6.69 -7.07 -14.50
CA PRO A 25 -6.47 -5.77 -13.86
C PRO A 25 -6.81 -4.62 -14.80
N VAL A 26 -7.18 -3.45 -14.25
CA VAL A 26 -7.58 -2.28 -15.06
C VAL A 26 -6.52 -1.84 -16.07
N LEU A 27 -5.23 -1.96 -15.72
CA LEU A 27 -4.13 -1.62 -16.62
C LEU A 27 -4.08 -2.57 -17.82
N ASP A 28 -4.28 -3.86 -17.59
CA ASP A 28 -4.26 -4.88 -18.63
C ASP A 28 -5.49 -4.78 -19.54
N VAL A 29 -6.66 -4.40 -18.99
CA VAL A 29 -7.85 -4.03 -19.80
C VAL A 29 -7.54 -2.84 -20.72
N CYS A 30 -6.87 -1.81 -20.19
CA CYS A 30 -6.46 -0.66 -21.01
C CYS A 30 -5.45 -1.07 -22.10
N VAL A 31 -4.50 -1.95 -21.82
CA VAL A 31 -3.56 -2.47 -22.83
C VAL A 31 -4.30 -3.31 -23.88
N LEU A 32 -5.17 -4.22 -23.46
CA LEU A 32 -5.96 -5.08 -24.34
C LEU A 32 -6.83 -4.27 -25.31
N SER A 33 -7.45 -3.19 -24.82
CA SER A 33 -8.26 -2.28 -25.62
C SER A 33 -7.51 -1.64 -26.80
N ARG A 34 -6.17 -1.64 -26.75
CA ARG A 34 -5.31 -1.08 -27.79
C ARG A 34 -4.89 -2.11 -28.84
N CYS A 35 -5.13 -3.40 -28.61
CA CYS A 35 -4.68 -4.47 -29.50
C CYS A 35 -5.47 -4.54 -30.82
N SER A 36 -6.76 -4.24 -30.82
CA SER A 36 -7.60 -4.22 -32.03
C SER A 36 -8.86 -3.37 -31.87
N ARG A 37 -9.60 -3.12 -32.96
CA ARG A 37 -10.91 -2.45 -32.89
C ARG A 37 -11.92 -3.27 -32.07
N TYR A 38 -11.94 -4.59 -32.27
CA TYR A 38 -12.77 -5.51 -31.53
C TYR A 38 -12.51 -5.42 -30.01
N TRP A 39 -11.25 -5.52 -29.57
CA TRP A 39 -10.92 -5.41 -28.15
C TRP A 39 -11.18 -4.01 -27.59
N ARG A 40 -11.01 -2.95 -28.41
CA ARG A 40 -11.36 -1.59 -28.01
C ARG A 40 -12.84 -1.45 -27.66
N GLU A 41 -13.70 -1.97 -28.52
CA GLU A 41 -15.15 -1.96 -28.34
C GLU A 41 -15.56 -2.83 -27.15
N LEU A 42 -15.01 -4.05 -27.07
CA LEU A 42 -15.29 -4.98 -25.98
C LEU A 42 -14.87 -4.43 -24.61
N CYS A 43 -13.64 -3.91 -24.48
CA CYS A 43 -13.15 -3.29 -23.24
C CYS A 43 -13.87 -1.98 -22.87
N SER A 44 -14.68 -1.42 -23.77
CA SER A 44 -15.54 -0.29 -23.48
C SER A 44 -16.89 -0.71 -22.88
N SER A 45 -17.18 -2.01 -22.77
CA SER A 45 -18.41 -2.52 -22.16
C SER A 45 -18.52 -2.15 -20.68
N ASP A 46 -19.64 -1.57 -20.29
CA ASP A 46 -19.92 -1.18 -18.91
C ASP A 46 -19.83 -2.35 -17.92
N SER A 47 -20.18 -3.57 -18.35
CA SER A 47 -20.08 -4.78 -17.51
C SER A 47 -18.66 -5.06 -17.01
N ILE A 48 -17.63 -4.74 -17.80
CA ILE A 48 -16.22 -4.88 -17.39
C ILE A 48 -15.92 -3.85 -16.30
N TRP A 49 -16.30 -2.60 -16.51
CA TRP A 49 -16.02 -1.51 -15.57
C TRP A 49 -16.80 -1.65 -14.27
N GLU A 50 -18.03 -2.17 -14.32
CA GLU A 50 -18.80 -2.55 -13.14
C GLU A 50 -18.07 -3.65 -12.35
N SER A 51 -17.67 -4.73 -13.02
CA SER A 51 -16.93 -5.82 -12.38
C SER A 51 -15.63 -5.33 -11.75
N LEU A 52 -14.87 -4.50 -12.45
CA LEU A 52 -13.65 -3.87 -11.94
C LEU A 52 -13.91 -2.98 -10.72
N ALA A 53 -14.96 -2.17 -10.75
CA ALA A 53 -15.32 -1.27 -9.65
C ALA A 53 -15.70 -2.06 -8.40
N ARG A 54 -16.59 -3.05 -8.54
CA ARG A 54 -17.06 -3.89 -7.43
C ARG A 54 -15.94 -4.76 -6.84
N ARG A 55 -15.04 -5.29 -7.68
CA ARG A 55 -13.91 -6.09 -7.21
C ARG A 55 -12.88 -5.25 -6.46
N ARG A 56 -12.64 -4.01 -6.91
CA ARG A 56 -11.67 -3.12 -6.26
C ARG A 56 -12.20 -2.49 -4.98
N TRP A 57 -13.47 -2.08 -4.97
CA TRP A 57 -14.11 -1.41 -3.84
C TRP A 57 -15.41 -2.13 -3.42
N PRO A 58 -15.32 -3.33 -2.83
CA PRO A 58 -16.50 -4.14 -2.50
C PRO A 58 -17.40 -3.48 -1.44
N ALA A 59 -16.83 -2.67 -0.55
CA ALA A 59 -17.56 -1.93 0.48
C ALA A 59 -18.21 -0.64 -0.03
N ALA A 60 -17.89 -0.19 -1.25
CA ALA A 60 -18.46 1.03 -1.78
C ALA A 60 -19.94 0.83 -2.14
N ALA A 61 -20.79 1.74 -1.66
CA ALA A 61 -22.19 1.81 -2.05
C ALA A 61 -22.31 2.32 -3.49
N PHE A 62 -22.17 1.41 -4.46
CA PHE A 62 -22.46 1.74 -5.85
C PHE A 62 -23.98 1.77 -6.08
N PRO A 63 -24.50 2.69 -6.92
CA PRO A 63 -25.90 2.72 -7.29
C PRO A 63 -26.32 1.34 -7.84
N ARG A 64 -27.44 0.83 -7.34
CA ARG A 64 -28.02 -0.46 -7.77
C ARG A 64 -28.98 -0.30 -8.94
N ASP A 65 -29.41 0.93 -9.22
CA ASP A 65 -30.49 1.21 -10.15
C ASP A 65 -30.00 1.27 -11.60
N SER A 66 -30.48 0.30 -12.36
CA SER A 66 -30.32 0.09 -13.80
C SER A 66 -31.18 1.03 -14.68
N SER A 67 -31.81 2.06 -14.09
CA SER A 67 -32.72 2.97 -14.80
C SER A 67 -32.01 4.16 -15.47
N ALA A 68 -30.80 4.50 -15.00
CA ALA A 68 -29.87 5.33 -15.74
C ALA A 68 -28.82 4.39 -16.36
N SER A 69 -28.46 4.62 -17.61
CA SER A 69 -27.26 4.05 -18.23
C SER A 69 -26.03 4.56 -17.47
N LEU A 70 -25.77 3.99 -16.30
CA LEU A 70 -24.59 4.29 -15.50
C LEU A 70 -23.39 3.93 -16.36
N ARG A 71 -22.67 4.96 -16.78
CA ARG A 71 -21.42 4.82 -17.51
C ARG A 71 -20.39 4.35 -16.51
N TRP A 72 -20.34 3.04 -16.27
CA TRP A 72 -19.55 2.41 -15.21
C TRP A 72 -18.06 2.75 -15.33
N ARG A 73 -17.59 3.00 -16.56
CA ARG A 73 -16.26 3.55 -16.81
C ARG A 73 -16.03 4.91 -16.14
N GLU A 74 -17.01 5.80 -16.20
CA GLU A 74 -16.95 7.12 -15.56
C GLU A 74 -17.07 7.00 -14.03
N VAL A 75 -17.93 6.11 -13.54
CA VAL A 75 -18.04 5.79 -12.10
C VAL A 75 -16.70 5.28 -11.56
N TYR A 76 -16.08 4.32 -12.27
CA TYR A 76 -14.76 3.80 -11.92
C TYR A 76 -13.71 4.91 -11.92
N ALA A 77 -13.66 5.74 -12.97
CA ALA A 77 -12.71 6.84 -13.09
C ALA A 77 -12.89 7.89 -11.98
N GLY A 78 -14.15 8.22 -11.63
CA GLY A 78 -14.49 9.13 -10.54
C GLY A 78 -14.00 8.60 -9.20
N LYS A 79 -14.31 7.34 -8.88
CA LYS A 79 -13.86 6.70 -7.63
C LYS A 79 -12.34 6.56 -7.58
N HIS A 80 -11.71 6.21 -8.70
CA HIS A 80 -10.26 6.16 -8.80
C HIS A 80 -9.61 7.52 -8.51
N ARG A 81 -10.17 8.61 -9.07
CA ARG A 81 -9.70 9.97 -8.81
C ARG A 81 -9.89 10.38 -7.36
N GLU A 82 -11.03 10.03 -6.77
CA GLU A 82 -11.28 10.24 -5.33
C GLU A 82 -10.21 9.56 -4.47
N MET A 83 -9.93 8.27 -4.72
CA MET A 83 -8.87 7.55 -3.99
C MET A 83 -7.48 8.13 -4.23
N ALA A 84 -7.20 8.63 -5.44
CA ALA A 84 -5.94 9.31 -5.74
C ALA A 84 -5.78 10.61 -4.93
N ILE A 85 -6.85 11.41 -4.79
CA ILE A 85 -6.86 12.62 -3.96
C ILE A 85 -6.61 12.27 -2.50
N ARG A 86 -7.31 11.25 -1.97
CA ARG A 86 -7.11 10.75 -0.61
C ARG A 86 -5.67 10.27 -0.38
N ALA A 87 -5.09 9.57 -1.35
CA ALA A 87 -3.70 9.12 -1.28
C ALA A 87 -2.73 10.31 -1.23
N GLY A 88 -3.00 11.34 -2.04
CA GLY A 88 -2.24 12.59 -2.02
C GLY A 88 -2.28 13.29 -0.66
N ALA A 89 -3.43 13.25 0.03
CA ALA A 89 -3.54 13.79 1.39
C ALA A 89 -2.64 13.04 2.39
N VAL A 90 -2.65 11.70 2.37
CA VAL A 90 -1.78 10.88 3.24
C VAL A 90 -0.30 11.10 2.91
N VAL A 91 0.05 11.18 1.62
CA VAL A 91 1.42 11.51 1.19
C VAL A 91 1.83 12.88 1.74
N GLY A 92 0.94 13.88 1.64
CA GLY A 92 1.15 15.22 2.18
C GLY A 92 1.35 15.21 3.69
N PHE A 93 0.49 14.50 4.43
CA PHE A 93 0.59 14.33 5.88
C PHE A 93 1.93 13.71 6.29
N VAL A 94 2.28 12.56 5.72
CA VAL A 94 3.54 11.87 6.05
C VAL A 94 4.74 12.76 5.72
N ASN A 95 4.73 13.48 4.60
CA ASN A 95 5.82 14.40 4.26
C ASN A 95 5.91 15.63 5.19
N GLN A 96 4.81 16.03 5.86
CA GLN A 96 4.82 17.12 6.84
C GLN A 96 5.31 16.64 8.22
N CYS A 97 4.90 15.44 8.63
CA CYS A 97 5.30 14.84 9.91
C CYS A 97 6.73 14.29 9.90
N CYS A 98 7.23 13.87 8.74
CA CYS A 98 8.61 13.43 8.61
C CYS A 98 9.52 14.65 8.41
N GLY A 99 10.63 14.71 9.15
CA GLY A 99 11.79 15.45 8.64
C GLY A 99 12.30 14.82 7.34
N VAL A 100 13.40 15.32 6.76
CA VAL A 100 13.94 14.78 5.49
C VAL A 100 14.17 13.26 5.54
N GLU A 101 14.48 12.69 6.71
CA GLU A 101 14.91 11.29 6.84
C GLU A 101 14.34 10.53 8.05
N SER A 102 13.44 11.10 8.86
CA SER A 102 12.96 10.41 10.06
C SER A 102 11.53 10.75 10.48
N MET A 103 10.90 9.80 11.15
CA MET A 103 9.51 9.87 11.65
C MET A 103 9.42 9.26 13.05
N GLU A 104 8.63 9.88 13.93
CA GLU A 104 8.30 9.29 15.23
C GLU A 104 7.16 8.29 15.11
N VAL A 105 7.08 7.35 16.05
CA VAL A 105 6.05 6.31 15.99
C VAL A 105 4.63 6.84 16.16
N GLY A 106 4.45 8.00 16.81
CA GLY A 106 3.15 8.65 16.91
C GLY A 106 2.59 9.01 15.54
N ASP A 107 3.36 9.76 14.74
CA ASP A 107 3.01 10.13 13.37
C ASP A 107 2.83 8.90 12.47
N TYR A 108 3.68 7.89 12.66
CA TYR A 108 3.59 6.62 11.92
C TYR A 108 2.26 5.90 12.18
N VAL A 109 1.87 5.75 13.45
CA VAL A 109 0.60 5.11 13.84
C VAL A 109 -0.58 5.94 13.34
N GLN A 110 -0.49 7.27 13.41
CA GLN A 110 -1.50 8.16 12.86
C GLN A 110 -1.67 7.97 11.35
N ALA A 111 -0.58 7.88 10.58
CA ALA A 111 -0.64 7.64 9.13
C ALA A 111 -1.33 6.31 8.78
N ILE A 112 -1.09 5.25 9.56
CA ILE A 112 -1.82 3.97 9.41
C ILE A 112 -3.31 4.15 9.73
N GLY A 113 -3.62 4.94 10.76
CA GLY A 113 -4.99 5.29 11.13
C GLY A 113 -5.72 6.06 10.01
N GLU A 114 -5.06 7.00 9.36
CA GLU A 114 -5.60 7.74 8.22
C GLU A 114 -5.89 6.83 7.01
N LEU A 115 -4.99 5.90 6.69
CA LEU A 115 -5.27 4.92 5.62
C LEU A 115 -6.50 4.06 5.92
N SER A 116 -6.67 3.69 7.19
CA SER A 116 -7.82 2.92 7.67
C SER A 116 -9.11 3.72 7.57
N SER A 117 -9.10 4.99 8.00
CA SER A 117 -10.29 5.86 7.96
C SER A 117 -10.71 6.23 6.54
N LEU A 118 -9.75 6.27 5.61
CA LEU A 118 -9.98 6.53 4.19
C LEU A 118 -10.38 5.27 3.41
N GLU A 119 -10.52 4.13 4.08
CA GLU A 119 -10.98 2.84 3.53
C GLU A 119 -10.15 2.37 2.33
N PHE A 120 -8.83 2.53 2.39
CA PHE A 120 -7.94 2.09 1.32
C PHE A 120 -7.99 0.57 1.17
N SER A 121 -8.32 0.09 -0.03
CA SER A 121 -8.14 -1.33 -0.37
C SER A 121 -6.67 -1.64 -0.65
N TYR A 122 -6.31 -2.93 -0.64
CA TYR A 122 -4.95 -3.34 -1.02
C TYR A 122 -4.60 -2.91 -2.45
N ALA A 123 -5.57 -2.96 -3.36
CA ALA A 123 -5.40 -2.49 -4.73
C ALA A 123 -5.07 -0.98 -4.79
N ASP A 124 -5.67 -0.17 -3.93
CA ASP A 124 -5.36 1.26 -3.83
C ASP A 124 -3.95 1.50 -3.28
N VAL A 125 -3.57 0.77 -2.22
CA VAL A 125 -2.21 0.81 -1.67
C VAL A 125 -1.17 0.48 -2.74
N ARG A 126 -1.36 -0.60 -3.49
CA ARG A 126 -0.47 -1.01 -4.58
C ARG A 126 -0.40 0.06 -5.68
N MET A 127 -1.54 0.66 -6.02
CA MET A 127 -1.61 1.58 -7.15
C MET A 127 -1.07 2.97 -6.83
N PHE A 128 -1.19 3.44 -5.59
CA PHE A 128 -0.85 4.80 -5.19
C PHE A 128 0.36 4.90 -4.27
N LEU A 129 0.59 3.94 -3.38
CA LEU A 129 1.60 4.05 -2.31
C LEU A 129 2.83 3.19 -2.54
N PHE A 130 2.74 2.09 -3.29
CA PHE A 130 3.91 1.32 -3.73
C PHE A 130 4.54 1.93 -4.99
N LYS A 131 5.13 3.10 -4.80
CA LYS A 131 5.84 3.84 -5.86
C LYS A 131 7.27 4.18 -5.44
N PRO A 132 8.25 4.02 -6.34
CA PRO A 132 9.65 4.29 -6.04
C PRO A 132 9.94 5.77 -5.78
N HIS A 133 9.16 6.69 -6.36
CA HIS A 133 9.34 8.14 -6.15
C HIS A 133 8.82 8.64 -4.80
N LEU A 134 8.08 7.81 -4.05
CA LEU A 134 7.62 8.16 -2.71
C LEU A 134 8.69 7.88 -1.66
N SER A 135 8.55 8.42 -0.45
CA SER A 135 9.49 8.14 0.63
C SER A 135 9.45 6.66 1.07
N VAL A 136 10.57 6.13 1.56
CA VAL A 136 10.61 4.75 2.10
C VAL A 136 9.71 4.63 3.32
N LEU A 137 9.56 5.71 4.08
CA LEU A 137 8.67 5.79 5.24
C LEU A 137 7.21 5.60 4.84
N LEU A 138 6.77 6.22 3.73
CA LEU A 138 5.43 6.00 3.22
C LEU A 138 5.24 4.58 2.68
N ASN A 139 6.25 4.03 2.00
CA ASN A 139 6.21 2.61 1.58
C ASN A 139 6.12 1.67 2.79
N LEU A 140 6.80 1.99 3.90
CA LEU A 140 6.73 1.24 5.16
C LEU A 140 5.33 1.31 5.80
N VAL A 141 4.72 2.51 5.84
CA VAL A 141 3.34 2.70 6.31
C VAL A 141 2.39 1.83 5.48
N ALA A 142 2.51 1.90 4.15
CA ALA A 142 1.70 1.12 3.21
C ALA A 142 1.88 -0.39 3.37
N LEU A 143 3.12 -0.86 3.56
CA LEU A 143 3.44 -2.27 3.83
C LEU A 143 2.77 -2.74 5.12
N HIS A 144 2.94 -2.00 6.20
CA HIS A 144 2.39 -2.39 7.50
C HIS A 144 0.87 -2.35 7.50
N TYR A 145 0.26 -1.32 6.92
CA TYR A 145 -1.20 -1.25 6.75
C TYR A 145 -1.72 -2.48 5.96
N SER A 146 -1.04 -2.87 4.87
CA SER A 146 -1.44 -4.03 4.06
C SER A 146 -1.45 -5.34 4.86
N ILE A 147 -0.43 -5.56 5.69
CA ILE A 147 -0.30 -6.79 6.47
C ILE A 147 -1.20 -6.76 7.71
N ALA A 148 -1.16 -5.69 8.50
CA ALA A 148 -1.79 -5.65 9.82
C ALA A 148 -3.27 -5.25 9.79
N CYS A 149 -3.67 -4.35 8.89
CA CYS A 149 -5.04 -3.84 8.83
C CYS A 149 -5.86 -4.56 7.75
N LEU A 150 -5.29 -4.69 6.55
CA LEU A 150 -5.97 -5.37 5.43
C LEU A 150 -5.81 -6.89 5.43
N GLN A 151 -4.96 -7.43 6.31
CA GLN A 151 -4.70 -8.88 6.42
C GLN A 151 -4.25 -9.51 5.10
N THR A 152 -3.60 -8.72 4.23
CA THR A 152 -3.06 -9.22 2.97
C THR A 152 -1.88 -10.16 3.30
N PRO A 153 -1.83 -11.36 2.72
CA PRO A 153 -0.73 -12.29 2.96
C PRO A 153 0.63 -11.65 2.67
N ALA A 154 1.59 -11.84 3.57
CA ALA A 154 2.89 -11.18 3.48
C ALA A 154 3.64 -11.50 2.17
N TRP A 155 3.51 -12.72 1.64
CA TRP A 155 4.12 -13.11 0.36
C TRP A 155 3.59 -12.30 -0.83
N GLU A 156 2.30 -11.93 -0.80
CA GLU A 156 1.67 -11.12 -1.85
C GLU A 156 2.16 -9.67 -1.79
N VAL A 157 2.32 -9.15 -0.57
CA VAL A 157 2.92 -7.82 -0.34
C VAL A 157 4.36 -7.79 -0.83
N VAL A 158 5.19 -8.79 -0.49
CA VAL A 158 6.57 -8.89 -0.96
C VAL A 158 6.65 -8.97 -2.49
N ALA A 159 5.79 -9.75 -3.13
CA ALA A 159 5.73 -9.83 -4.59
C ALA A 159 5.41 -8.45 -5.21
N ALA A 160 4.48 -7.71 -4.61
CA ALA A 160 4.15 -6.36 -5.05
C ALA A 160 5.34 -5.39 -4.89
N LEU A 161 6.02 -5.39 -3.73
CA LEU A 161 7.20 -4.55 -3.49
C LEU A 161 8.31 -4.83 -4.52
N LYS A 162 8.54 -6.10 -4.86
CA LYS A 162 9.49 -6.50 -5.92
C LYS A 162 9.06 -5.99 -7.29
N SER A 163 7.79 -6.15 -7.65
CA SER A 163 7.25 -5.65 -8.93
C SER A 163 7.35 -4.13 -9.08
N CYS A 164 7.33 -3.42 -7.95
CA CYS A 164 7.45 -1.96 -7.88
C CYS A 164 8.89 -1.47 -7.66
N TRP A 165 9.88 -2.38 -7.62
CA TRP A 165 11.30 -2.06 -7.40
C TRP A 165 11.59 -1.30 -6.10
N ILE A 166 10.83 -1.59 -5.04
CA ILE A 166 11.00 -0.97 -3.71
C ILE A 166 11.33 -1.97 -2.61
N SER A 167 11.47 -3.26 -2.94
CA SER A 167 11.75 -4.34 -1.96
C SER A 167 13.02 -4.12 -1.16
N GLU A 168 14.09 -3.63 -1.80
CA GLU A 168 15.42 -3.46 -1.21
C GLU A 168 15.60 -2.13 -0.46
N ARG A 169 14.58 -1.26 -0.45
CA ARG A 169 14.68 0.00 0.30
C ARG A 169 14.78 -0.30 1.79
N GLN A 170 15.67 0.40 2.48
CA GLN A 170 16.01 0.12 3.86
C GLN A 170 15.44 1.15 4.83
N VAL A 171 15.08 0.65 6.01
CA VAL A 171 14.69 1.47 7.15
C VAL A 171 15.45 1.03 8.40
N CYS A 172 15.77 1.99 9.25
CA CYS A 172 16.31 1.76 10.57
C CYS A 172 15.24 2.10 11.60
N VAL A 173 14.85 1.12 12.42
CA VAL A 173 13.96 1.35 13.56
C VAL A 173 14.79 1.30 14.82
N LYS A 174 14.75 2.39 15.59
CA LYS A 174 15.43 2.52 16.88
C LYS A 174 14.39 2.64 17.99
N TRP A 175 14.53 1.87 19.06
CA TRP A 175 13.62 1.98 20.21
C TRP A 175 14.31 1.75 21.54
N TRP A 176 13.73 2.29 22.61
CA TRP A 176 14.23 2.19 23.98
C TRP A 176 13.31 1.30 24.81
N LYS A 177 13.87 0.25 25.41
CA LYS A 177 13.15 -0.57 26.39
C LYS A 177 13.56 -0.17 27.81
N LEU A 178 12.59 0.09 28.68
CA LEU A 178 12.79 0.29 30.11
C LEU A 178 13.29 -1.01 30.72
N GLY A 179 14.32 -0.91 31.57
CA GLY A 179 14.84 -2.04 32.30
C GLY A 179 13.78 -2.65 33.20
N ARG A 180 13.61 -3.98 33.09
CA ARG A 180 12.66 -4.74 33.90
C ARG A 180 13.14 -4.86 35.35
N TRP A 181 12.22 -5.02 36.28
CA TRP A 181 12.55 -5.39 37.65
C TRP A 181 12.90 -6.88 37.72
N PHE A 182 14.07 -7.19 38.27
CA PHE A 182 14.55 -8.56 38.44
C PHE A 182 15.16 -8.70 39.84
N TYR A 183 14.63 -9.61 40.66
CA TYR A 183 15.00 -9.79 42.07
C TYR A 183 15.06 -8.49 42.90
N GLY A 184 14.10 -7.57 42.70
CA GLY A 184 14.04 -6.32 43.44
C GLY A 184 15.01 -5.24 42.97
N PHE A 185 15.77 -5.47 41.90
CA PHE A 185 16.59 -4.45 41.25
C PHE A 185 16.02 -4.08 39.89
N ARG A 186 16.03 -2.80 39.56
CA ARG A 186 15.70 -2.32 38.22
C ARG A 186 16.90 -2.54 37.31
N MET A 187 16.72 -3.34 36.25
CA MET A 187 17.72 -3.52 35.20
C MET A 187 17.97 -2.21 34.45
N ARG A 188 19.06 -2.13 33.68
CA ARG A 188 19.36 -0.96 32.85
C ARG A 188 18.39 -0.89 31.67
N ASP A 189 18.09 0.34 31.25
CA ASP A 189 17.36 0.57 30.00
C ASP A 189 18.20 0.14 28.79
N GLU A 190 17.55 -0.46 27.79
CA GLU A 190 18.19 -1.06 26.63
C GLU A 190 17.80 -0.32 25.34
N SER A 191 18.79 0.23 24.64
CA SER A 191 18.60 0.78 23.30
C SER A 191 18.72 -0.31 22.24
N HIS A 192 17.70 -0.43 21.41
CA HIS A 192 17.66 -1.38 20.29
C HIS A 192 17.71 -0.62 18.97
N SER A 193 18.38 -1.19 17.98
CA SER A 193 18.41 -0.71 16.60
C SER A 193 18.36 -1.90 15.64
N ARG A 194 17.48 -1.82 14.65
CA ARG A 194 17.34 -2.81 13.58
C ARG A 194 17.31 -2.12 12.23
N HIS A 195 18.15 -2.62 11.32
CA HIS A 195 18.21 -2.20 9.92
C HIS A 195 17.63 -3.34 9.09
N LEU A 196 16.60 -3.05 8.31
CA LEU A 196 15.87 -4.06 7.54
C LEU A 196 15.47 -3.46 6.20
N THR A 197 15.43 -4.30 5.17
CA THR A 197 14.75 -3.97 3.91
C THR A 197 13.23 -4.04 4.09
N LEU A 198 12.47 -3.39 3.20
CA LEU A 198 11.01 -3.54 3.16
C LEU A 198 10.60 -5.01 2.94
N ALA A 199 11.33 -5.77 2.12
CA ALA A 199 11.05 -7.20 1.96
C ALA A 199 11.24 -8.00 3.25
N GLU A 200 12.33 -7.76 3.99
CA GLU A 200 12.62 -8.47 5.25
C GLU A 200 11.60 -8.15 6.35
N LEU A 201 11.03 -6.94 6.34
CA LEU A 201 9.98 -6.56 7.29
C LEU A 201 8.71 -7.42 7.16
N ALA A 202 8.44 -7.98 5.98
CA ALA A 202 7.33 -8.89 5.74
C ALA A 202 7.67 -10.36 6.02
N THR A 203 8.86 -10.65 6.57
CA THR A 203 9.30 -11.99 6.97
C THR A 203 9.35 -12.13 8.49
N GLU A 204 9.73 -13.31 9.00
CA GLU A 204 9.91 -13.55 10.44
C GLU A 204 10.85 -12.55 11.11
N LYS A 205 11.89 -12.09 10.40
CA LYS A 205 12.83 -11.06 10.89
C LYS A 205 12.13 -9.74 11.23
N GLY A 206 11.05 -9.43 10.52
CA GLY A 206 10.30 -8.18 10.65
C GLY A 206 9.21 -8.19 11.71
N ILE A 207 8.81 -9.37 12.21
CA ILE A 207 7.66 -9.52 13.12
C ILE A 207 7.86 -8.71 14.40
N GLU A 208 9.06 -8.76 15.01
CA GLU A 208 9.36 -7.96 16.21
C GLU A 208 9.23 -6.47 15.91
N VAL A 209 9.83 -6.02 14.80
CA VAL A 209 9.87 -4.60 14.43
C VAL A 209 8.47 -4.06 14.12
N LEU A 210 7.68 -4.76 13.30
CA LEU A 210 6.29 -4.40 13.05
C LEU A 210 5.46 -4.42 14.34
N GLY A 211 5.72 -5.38 15.24
CA GLY A 211 5.09 -5.44 16.56
C GLY A 211 5.43 -4.26 17.46
N VAL A 212 6.66 -3.74 17.41
CA VAL A 212 7.05 -2.51 18.11
C VAL A 212 6.37 -1.29 17.48
N LEU A 213 6.41 -1.18 16.15
CA LEU A 213 5.79 -0.08 15.42
C LEU A 213 4.27 -0.01 15.60
N ARG A 214 3.59 -1.15 15.65
CA ARG A 214 2.14 -1.24 15.87
C ARG A 214 1.74 -0.83 17.27
N ARG A 215 2.52 -1.26 18.27
CA ARG A 215 2.25 -0.95 19.68
C ARG A 215 2.59 0.50 20.01
N GLY A 216 3.63 1.05 19.40
CA GLY A 216 4.15 2.37 19.76
C GLY A 216 4.89 2.36 21.10
N ALA A 217 4.94 3.54 21.73
CA ALA A 217 5.54 3.71 23.05
C ALA A 217 4.53 3.33 24.14
N ILE A 218 4.65 2.11 24.70
CA ILE A 218 3.79 1.60 25.79
C ILE A 218 4.66 0.99 26.87
N HIS A 219 4.44 1.39 28.13
CA HIS A 219 4.95 0.85 29.41
C HIS A 219 6.44 0.45 29.47
N GLU A 220 6.88 -0.52 28.67
CA GLU A 220 8.27 -0.95 28.52
C GLU A 220 9.00 -0.21 27.40
N VAL A 221 8.30 0.44 26.44
CA VAL A 221 8.94 1.14 25.31
C VAL A 221 8.72 2.65 25.42
N LEU A 222 9.80 3.43 25.58
CA LEU A 222 9.71 4.89 25.82
C LEU A 222 9.58 5.71 24.55
N ARG A 223 10.36 5.35 23.53
CA ARG A 223 10.46 6.11 22.28
C ARG A 223 10.82 5.15 21.16
N VAL A 224 10.18 5.34 20.02
CA VAL A 224 10.46 4.62 18.79
C VAL A 224 10.61 5.64 17.68
N VAL A 225 11.74 5.59 16.97
CA VAL A 225 12.06 6.47 15.86
C VAL A 225 12.39 5.61 14.64
N ILE A 226 11.86 6.01 13.50
CA ILE A 226 12.08 5.37 12.21
C ILE A 226 12.95 6.31 11.39
N CYS A 227 14.05 5.81 10.86
CA CYS A 227 14.98 6.58 10.02
C CYS A 227 15.11 5.90 8.64
N VAL A 228 15.24 6.71 7.61
CA VAL A 228 15.72 6.27 6.30
C VAL A 228 17.16 5.81 6.47
N SER A 229 17.48 4.60 6.02
CA SER A 229 18.86 4.11 6.03
C SER A 229 19.49 4.40 4.68
N ASP A 230 20.25 5.49 4.61
CA ASP A 230 21.29 5.59 3.59
C ASP A 230 22.43 4.71 4.08
N GLY A 231 22.92 3.81 3.22
CA GLY A 231 23.93 2.79 3.54
C GLY A 231 25.29 3.30 4.06
N SER A 232 25.36 4.57 4.47
CA SER A 232 26.54 5.31 4.90
C SER A 232 26.20 6.33 6.00
N SER A 233 25.56 5.94 7.10
CA SER A 233 25.91 6.47 8.44
C SER A 233 25.08 5.80 9.53
N SER A 234 25.76 5.19 10.50
CA SER A 234 25.24 5.07 11.85
C SER A 234 25.33 6.47 12.48
N SER A 235 24.40 7.36 12.15
CA SER A 235 24.28 8.63 12.84
C SER A 235 23.86 8.36 14.30
N PRO A 236 24.66 8.79 15.29
CA PRO A 236 24.26 8.74 16.68
C PRO A 236 22.99 9.58 16.87
N TRP A 237 22.17 9.19 17.85
CA TRP A 237 20.97 9.90 18.25
C TRP A 237 21.17 11.42 18.30
N PRO A 238 20.19 12.23 17.88
CA PRO A 238 20.14 13.62 18.31
C PRO A 238 20.07 13.60 19.83
N ARG A 239 21.12 14.10 20.50
CA ARG A 239 21.11 14.26 21.96
C ARG A 239 19.96 15.19 22.30
N SER A 240 18.98 14.72 23.07
CA SER A 240 18.09 15.62 23.78
C SER A 240 18.96 16.41 24.75
N ASN A 241 19.08 17.72 24.53
CA ASN A 241 19.63 18.64 25.52
C ASN A 241 18.70 18.62 26.73
N SER A 242 19.02 17.78 27.72
CA SER A 242 18.57 17.96 29.09
C SER A 242 19.66 18.73 29.83
N GLN A 243 19.72 20.04 29.61
CA GLN A 243 20.38 21.00 30.50
C GLN A 243 19.64 22.35 30.47
N ASN A 244 19.35 22.83 31.69
CA ASN A 244 18.92 24.16 32.12
C ASN A 244 17.39 24.36 32.10
N GLU A 245 16.66 24.55 33.20
CA GLU A 245 16.93 24.82 34.63
C GLU A 245 15.82 24.20 35.49
#